data_AF-A0A2E5WC79-F1
#
_entry.id   AF-A0A2E5WC79-F1
#
_cell.length_a   1.000
_cell.length_b   1.000
_cell.length_c   1.000
_cell.angle_alpha   90.00
_cell.angle_beta   90.00
_cell.angle_gamma   90.00
#
_symmetry.space_group_name_H-M   'P 1'
#
loop_
_entity.id
_entity.type
_entity.pdbx_description
1 polymer ?
#
loop_
_entity_poly.entity_id
_entity_poly.type
_entity_poly.pdbx_seq_one_letter_code
_entity_poly.pdbx_strand_id
1 'polypeptide(L)' 'EAPIHVSNVMVIDPHNDEPTRVGKKRLDDGRNVRVAARSGEMIDSE' A
#
# COMPACT_ATOMS: atom_id res chain seq x y z
N GLU A 1 -7.97 22.86 -5.13
CA GLU A 1 -8.05 21.46 -5.59
C GLU A 1 -9.48 21.11 -5.98
N ALA A 2 -9.65 20.33 -7.04
CA ALA A 2 -10.95 19.76 -7.40
C ALA A 2 -11.01 18.31 -6.87
N PRO A 3 -12.19 17.82 -6.46
CA PRO A 3 -12.31 16.46 -5.95
C PRO A 3 -11.98 15.45 -7.05
N ILE A 4 -11.16 14.47 -6.70
CA ILE A 4 -10.90 13.27 -7.51
C ILE A 4 -11.61 12.08 -6.87
N HIS A 5 -12.18 11.20 -7.70
CA HIS A 5 -12.80 9.98 -7.21
C HIS A 5 -11.73 8.99 -6.71
N VAL A 6 -11.97 8.36 -5.55
CA VAL A 6 -11.00 7.48 -4.89
C VAL A 6 -10.61 6.25 -5.74
N SER A 7 -11.48 5.79 -6.66
CA SER A 7 -11.12 4.68 -7.55
C SER A 7 -10.10 5.06 -8.63
N ASN A 8 -9.85 6.36 -8.84
CA ASN A 8 -8.93 6.87 -9.86
C ASN A 8 -7.52 7.10 -9.30
N VAL A 9 -7.28 6.77 -8.02
CA VAL A 9 -5.96 6.87 -7.38
C VAL A 9 -5.44 5.49 -7.00
N MET A 10 -4.11 5.34 -7.03
CA MET A 10 -3.42 4.14 -6.57
C MET A 10 -2.36 4.53 -5.53
N VAL A 11 -2.00 3.57 -4.68
CA VAL A 11 -0.92 3.73 -3.71
C VAL A 11 0.41 3.52 -4.44
N ILE A 12 1.40 4.34 -4.12
CA ILE A 12 2.75 4.19 -4.63
C ILE A 12 3.52 3.22 -3.73
N ASP A 13 4.21 2.28 -4.35
CA ASP A 13 5.07 1.31 -3.67
C ASP A 13 6.34 2.01 -3.17
N PRO A 14 6.66 1.95 -1.86
CA PRO A 14 7.84 2.61 -1.32
C PRO A 14 9.15 2.03 -1.86
N HIS A 15 9.14 0.82 -2.44
CA HIS A 15 10.34 0.18 -2.97
C HIS A 15 10.79 0.73 -4.32
N ASN A 16 9.86 0.88 -5.26
CA ASN A 16 10.16 1.13 -6.67
C ASN A 16 9.43 2.34 -7.25
N ASP A 17 8.71 3.10 -6.43
CA ASP A 17 7.97 4.31 -6.82
C ASP A 17 6.90 4.05 -7.91
N GLU A 18 6.48 2.79 -8.07
CA GLU A 18 5.45 2.41 -9.03
C GLU A 18 4.07 2.30 -8.34
N PRO A 19 2.97 2.59 -9.07
CA PRO A 19 1.64 2.35 -8.55
C PRO A 19 1.35 0.86 -8.36
N THR A 20 0.93 0.51 -7.15
CA THR A 20 0.72 -0.87 -6.70
C THR A 20 -0.65 -1.06 -6.06
N ARG A 21 -1.13 -2.31 -6.07
CA ARG A 21 -2.33 -2.69 -5.31
C ARG A 21 -1.94 -3.01 -3.88
N VAL A 22 -2.89 -2.89 -2.96
CA VAL A 22 -2.69 -3.17 -1.54
C VAL A 22 -3.15 -4.58 -1.19
N GLY A 23 -2.25 -5.38 -0.60
CA GLY A 23 -2.55 -6.61 0.10
C GLY A 23 -2.56 -6.42 1.62
N LYS A 24 -2.97 -7.46 2.35
CA LYS A 24 -2.91 -7.50 3.83
C LYS A 24 -2.01 -8.64 4.26
N LYS A 25 -1.09 -8.37 5.20
CA LYS A 25 -0.26 -9.39 5.84
C LYS A 25 -0.40 -9.27 7.35
N ARG A 26 -0.45 -10.42 8.03
CA ARG A 26 -0.38 -10.46 9.49
C ARG A 26 1.08 -10.61 9.91
N LEU A 27 1.52 -9.72 10.78
CA LEU A 27 2.84 -9.79 11.41
C LEU A 27 2.80 -10.72 12.63
N ASP A 28 3.97 -11.15 13.07
CA ASP A 28 4.13 -12.05 14.23
C ASP A 28 3.72 -11.39 15.55
N ASP A 29 3.69 -10.05 15.58
CA ASP A 29 3.17 -9.25 16.69
C ASP A 29 1.62 -9.18 16.74
N GLY A 30 0.93 -9.83 15.80
CA GLY A 30 -0.53 -9.88 15.71
C GLY A 30 -1.16 -8.70 14.97
N ARG A 31 -0.40 -7.71 14.50
CA ARG A 31 -0.92 -6.57 13.72
C ARG A 31 -1.15 -6.95 12.27
N ASN A 32 -2.20 -6.36 11.68
CA ASN A 32 -2.46 -6.45 10.24
C ASN A 32 -1.88 -5.21 9.58
N VAL A 33 -0.92 -5.41 8.69
CA VAL A 33 -0.28 -4.34 7.93
C VAL A 33 -0.66 -4.41 6.46
N ARG A 34 -0.71 -3.25 5.82
CA ARG A 34 -0.86 -3.15 4.37
C ARG A 34 0.49 -3.41 3.71
N VAL A 35 0.47 -4.25 2.68
CA VAL A 35 1.66 -4.58 1.90
C VAL A 35 1.42 -4.26 0.43
N ALA A 36 2.45 -3.82 -0.27
CA ALA A 36 2.42 -3.65 -1.71
C ALA A 36 2.32 -5.02 -2.38
N ALA A 37 1.35 -5.19 -3.29
CA ALA A 37 1.13 -6.47 -3.94
C ALA A 37 2.25 -6.84 -4.93
N ARG A 38 3.00 -5.86 -5.43
CA ARG A 38 4.13 -6.04 -6.35
C ARG A 38 5.44 -6.36 -5.62
N SER A 39 5.90 -5.49 -4.72
CA SER A 39 7.17 -5.68 -3.99
C SER A 39 7.04 -6.59 -2.76
N GLY A 40 5.84 -6.72 -2.19
CA GLY A 40 5.63 -7.35 -0.89
C GLY A 40 6.06 -6.48 0.30
N GLU A 41 6.49 -5.24 0.03
CA GLU A 41 6.99 -4.31 1.04
C GLU A 41 5.85 -3.69 1.85
N MET A 42 6.15 -3.27 3.08
CA MET A 42 5.17 -2.67 3.97
C MET A 42 4.86 -1.25 3.51
N ILE A 43 3.57 -0.94 3.31
CA ILE A 43 3.10 0.40 2.91
C ILE A 43 2.97 1.31 4.14
N ASP A 44 2.60 0.74 5.29
CA ASP A 44 2.46 1.44 6.55
C ASP A 44 3.85 1.62 7.19
N SER A 45 4.64 2.53 6.63
CA SER A 45 5.84 3.06 7.28
C SER A 45 5.40 4.26 8.12
N GLU A 46 5.34 4.03 9.44
CA GLU A 46 4.73 4.83 10.53
C GLU A 46 3.27 4.50 10.91
#